data_AF-A0A382AIU5-F1
#
_entry.id   AF-A0A382AIU5-F1
#
_cell.length_a   1.000
_cell.length_b   1.000
_cell.length_c   1.000
_cell.angle_alpha   90.00
_cell.angle_beta   90.00
_cell.angle_gamma   90.00
#
_symmetry.space_group_name_H-M   'P 1'
#
loop_
_entity.id
_entity.type
_entity.pdbx_description
1 polymer ?
#
loop_
_entity_poly.entity_id
_entity_poly.type
_entity_poly.pdbx_seq_one_letter_code
_entity_poly.pdbx_strand_id
1 'polypeptide(L)'
;MQPIQFVNMTKQYNFKSIDMARSMLINLNQEDIVISLSAPSKIPVEWLDQVKAKVNIHCGKLPKYAGMMPIFWQINDGLDEISITIHGLAKEIDTGKVFLETKIKLSHSLFETSRLAKRESAHLLKKFLLDVESNIENTIERKFLSDDVILRKFPNKKEVKEFKKIHRLV
;
A
#
# COMPACT_ATOMS: atom_id res chain seq x y z
N MET A 1 -0.42 26.98 9.70
CA MET A 1 -0.71 25.61 9.22
C MET A 1 -2.00 25.70 8.42
N GLN A 2 -1.94 25.60 7.08
CA GLN A 2 -3.18 25.50 6.31
C GLN A 2 -3.88 24.19 6.71
N PRO A 3 -5.22 24.16 6.84
CA PRO A 3 -5.93 22.91 7.08
C PRO A 3 -5.59 21.95 5.94
N ILE A 4 -5.22 20.70 6.29
CA ILE A 4 -5.08 19.62 5.31
C ILE A 4 -6.39 19.54 4.55
N GLN A 5 -6.38 20.06 3.34
CA GLN A 5 -7.54 20.07 2.47
C GLN A 5 -7.66 18.67 1.87
N PHE A 6 -8.53 17.84 2.45
CA PHE A 6 -8.96 16.57 1.87
C PHE A 6 -9.86 16.86 0.64
N VAL A 7 -9.29 17.43 -0.41
CA VAL A 7 -10.05 17.83 -1.62
C VAL A 7 -10.50 16.62 -2.45
N ASN A 8 -9.98 15.42 -2.16
CA ASN A 8 -10.06 14.31 -3.11
C ASN A 8 -10.77 13.03 -2.63
N MET A 9 -11.39 13.00 -1.45
CA MET A 9 -12.31 11.90 -1.11
C MET A 9 -13.74 12.12 -1.64
N THR A 10 -14.09 13.33 -2.06
CA THR A 10 -15.46 13.70 -2.46
C THR A 10 -15.68 13.68 -3.98
N LYS A 11 -14.61 13.74 -4.78
CA LYS A 11 -14.69 13.75 -6.25
C LYS A 11 -13.98 12.53 -6.82
N GLN A 12 -14.77 11.52 -7.18
CA GLN A 12 -14.26 10.38 -7.92
C GLN A 12 -13.92 10.83 -9.35
N TYR A 13 -12.62 10.82 -9.69
CA TYR A 13 -12.16 11.06 -11.05
C TYR A 13 -12.13 9.73 -11.82
N ASN A 14 -13.09 9.55 -12.73
CA ASN A 14 -13.02 8.50 -13.74
C ASN A 14 -12.21 9.02 -14.93
N PHE A 15 -10.90 8.76 -14.93
CA PHE A 15 -10.04 9.13 -16.05
C PHE A 15 -10.46 8.37 -17.32
N LYS A 16 -10.75 9.12 -18.38
CA LYS A 16 -11.12 8.54 -19.69
C LYS A 16 -9.90 8.08 -20.49
N SER A 17 -8.71 8.60 -20.17
CA SER A 17 -7.46 8.26 -20.82
C SER A 17 -6.26 8.45 -19.89
N ILE A 18 -5.13 7.83 -20.26
CA ILE A 18 -3.85 7.99 -19.56
C ILE A 18 -3.34 9.44 -19.63
N ASP A 19 -3.55 10.14 -20.74
CA ASP A 19 -3.14 11.54 -20.92
C ASP A 19 -3.91 12.49 -20.00
N MET A 20 -5.19 12.20 -19.76
CA MET A 20 -6.00 12.94 -18.80
C MET A 20 -5.47 12.75 -17.37
N ALA A 21 -5.14 11.51 -17.00
CA ALA A 21 -4.54 11.21 -15.70
C ALA A 21 -3.18 11.91 -15.55
N ARG A 22 -2.31 11.81 -16.56
CA ARG A 22 -1.00 12.48 -16.58
C ARG A 22 -1.15 13.99 -16.41
N SER A 23 -1.98 14.62 -17.24
CA SER A 23 -2.21 16.08 -17.20
C SER A 23 -2.67 16.55 -15.83
N MET A 24 -3.50 15.77 -15.14
CA MET A 24 -3.93 16.12 -13.79
C MET A 24 -2.81 15.95 -12.76
N LEU A 25 -2.08 14.82 -12.81
CA LEU A 25 -1.06 14.50 -11.80
C LEU A 25 0.18 15.40 -11.90
N ILE A 26 0.60 15.80 -13.10
CA ILE A 26 1.76 16.70 -13.27
C ILE A 26 1.50 18.14 -12.80
N ASN A 27 0.23 18.54 -12.66
CA ASN A 27 -0.17 19.87 -12.18
C ASN A 27 -0.26 19.96 -10.66
N LEU A 28 -0.04 18.86 -9.94
CA LEU A 28 0.14 18.87 -8.49
C LEU A 28 1.43 19.64 -8.12
N ASN A 29 1.54 20.10 -6.88
CA ASN A 29 2.66 20.91 -6.38
C ASN A 29 3.31 20.32 -5.13
N GLN A 30 4.35 20.99 -4.63
CA GLN A 30 5.20 20.58 -3.51
C GLN A 30 4.51 20.56 -2.13
N GLU A 31 3.26 21.00 -2.02
CA GLU A 31 2.43 20.85 -0.82
C GLU A 31 1.47 19.65 -0.92
N ASP A 32 1.31 19.06 -2.12
CA ASP A 32 0.39 17.96 -2.34
C ASP A 32 0.95 16.62 -1.87
N ILE A 33 0.05 15.76 -1.38
CA ILE A 33 0.34 14.38 -1.00
C ILE A 33 -0.52 13.44 -1.85
N VAL A 34 0.14 12.48 -2.49
CA VAL A 34 -0.51 11.46 -3.29
C VAL A 34 -0.50 10.13 -2.54
N ILE A 35 -1.69 9.56 -2.36
CA ILE A 35 -1.90 8.31 -1.64
C ILE A 35 -2.50 7.28 -2.61
N SER A 36 -1.73 6.24 -2.92
CA SER A 36 -2.20 5.05 -3.63
C SER A 36 -2.83 4.06 -2.66
N LEU A 37 -4.05 3.61 -2.99
CA LEU A 37 -4.84 2.66 -2.19
C LEU A 37 -5.43 1.59 -3.11
N SER A 38 -4.90 0.36 -3.04
CA SER A 38 -5.42 -0.77 -3.85
C SER A 38 -5.56 -0.43 -5.35
N ALA A 39 -4.64 0.36 -5.89
CA ALA A 39 -4.71 0.81 -7.27
C ALA A 39 -4.57 -0.38 -8.24
N PRO A 40 -5.46 -0.53 -9.23
CA PRO A 40 -5.40 -1.65 -10.18
C PRO A 40 -4.27 -1.48 -11.21
N SER A 41 -3.63 -0.32 -11.25
CA SER A 41 -2.64 0.07 -12.26
C SER A 41 -1.45 0.78 -11.62
N LYS A 42 -0.27 0.57 -12.21
CA LYS A 42 0.96 1.27 -11.84
C LYS A 42 0.91 2.73 -12.31
N ILE A 43 1.21 3.66 -11.41
CA ILE A 43 1.34 5.08 -11.72
C ILE A 43 2.82 5.37 -12.03
N PRO A 44 3.16 5.95 -13.18
CA PRO A 44 4.52 6.42 -13.45
C PRO A 44 4.95 7.45 -12.41
N VAL A 45 5.99 7.13 -11.64
CA VAL A 45 6.39 7.90 -10.45
C VAL A 45 6.96 9.27 -10.80
N GLU A 46 7.51 9.40 -12.00
CA GLU A 46 8.02 10.64 -12.57
C GLU A 46 6.94 11.70 -12.79
N TRP A 47 5.66 11.31 -12.85
CA TRP A 47 4.56 12.28 -12.91
C TRP A 47 4.28 12.96 -11.56
N LEU A 48 4.95 12.49 -10.52
CA LEU A 48 4.74 12.86 -9.12
C LEU A 48 6.06 13.28 -8.45
N ASP A 49 7.07 13.71 -9.21
CA ASP A 49 8.36 14.14 -8.65
C ASP A 49 8.28 15.47 -7.90
N GLN A 50 7.29 16.29 -8.25
CA GLN A 50 7.06 17.61 -7.69
C GLN A 50 6.24 17.61 -6.39
N VAL A 51 5.64 16.48 -6.00
CA VAL A 51 4.73 16.43 -4.83
C VAL A 51 5.50 16.17 -3.52
N LYS A 52 4.95 16.63 -2.40
CA LYS A 52 5.56 16.47 -1.07
C LYS A 52 5.81 15.01 -0.72
N ALA A 53 4.83 14.16 -0.99
CA ALA A 53 4.89 12.75 -0.69
C ALA A 53 4.03 11.94 -1.68
N LYS A 54 4.58 10.81 -2.14
CA LYS A 54 3.88 9.84 -2.98
C LYS A 54 3.97 8.46 -2.33
N VAL A 55 2.89 8.03 -1.69
CA VAL A 55 2.89 6.83 -0.85
C VAL A 55 1.85 5.81 -1.31
N ASN A 56 2.09 4.55 -0.97
CA ASN A 56 1.15 3.46 -1.13
C ASN A 56 0.91 2.80 0.22
N ILE A 57 -0.34 2.39 0.46
CA ILE A 57 -0.68 1.55 1.62
C ILE A 57 -0.82 0.11 1.16
N HIS A 58 0.10 -0.73 1.64
CA HIS A 58 0.22 -2.12 1.26
C HIS A 58 -0.04 -3.03 2.45
N CYS A 59 -0.98 -3.97 2.34
CA CYS A 59 -1.30 -4.90 3.44
C CYS A 59 -0.36 -6.11 3.46
N GLY A 60 0.96 -5.87 3.37
CA GLY A 60 2.01 -6.87 3.30
C GLY A 60 3.31 -6.42 3.93
N LYS A 61 4.04 -7.34 4.58
CA LYS A 61 5.42 -7.11 5.02
C LYS A 61 6.34 -7.02 3.80
N LEU A 62 6.96 -5.86 3.59
CA LEU A 62 7.97 -5.68 2.54
C LEU A 62 9.36 -6.10 3.06
N PRO A 63 10.19 -6.75 2.21
CA PRO A 63 10.01 -6.94 0.76
C PRO A 63 9.36 -8.30 0.37
N LYS A 64 9.06 -9.16 1.36
CA LYS A 64 8.64 -10.58 1.16
C LYS A 64 7.24 -10.76 0.55
N TYR A 65 6.33 -9.81 0.76
CA TYR A 65 4.93 -9.90 0.32
C TYR A 65 4.55 -8.77 -0.63
N ALA A 66 5.47 -8.33 -1.49
CA ALA A 66 5.17 -7.37 -2.56
C ALA A 66 4.14 -7.93 -3.56
N GLY A 67 3.42 -7.05 -4.25
CA GLY A 67 2.50 -7.42 -5.32
C GLY A 67 1.11 -7.83 -4.84
N MET A 68 0.56 -8.90 -5.44
CA MET A 68 -0.87 -9.17 -5.38
C MET A 68 -1.27 -10.02 -4.16
N MET A 69 -2.43 -9.71 -3.59
CA MET A 69 -3.06 -10.45 -2.47
C MET A 69 -2.13 -10.66 -1.24
N PRO A 70 -1.49 -9.62 -0.71
CA PRO A 70 -0.47 -9.78 0.35
C PRO A 70 -1.03 -10.35 1.66
N ILE A 71 -2.31 -10.10 1.98
CA ILE A 71 -2.98 -10.69 3.16
C ILE A 71 -3.10 -12.21 3.00
N PHE A 72 -3.52 -12.68 1.83
CA PHE A 72 -3.64 -14.11 1.53
C PHE A 72 -2.29 -14.80 1.72
N TRP A 73 -1.22 -14.25 1.15
CA TRP A 73 0.10 -14.87 1.20
C TRP A 73 0.70 -14.92 2.61
N GLN A 74 0.49 -13.90 3.42
CA GLN A 74 0.95 -13.92 4.82
C GLN A 74 0.23 -15.01 5.62
N ILE A 75 -1.09 -15.18 5.42
CA ILE A 75 -1.85 -16.25 6.06
C ILE A 75 -1.44 -17.62 5.52
N ASN A 76 -1.28 -17.74 4.19
CA ASN A 76 -0.90 -18.98 3.51
C ASN A 76 0.50 -19.46 3.93
N ASP A 77 1.41 -18.53 4.21
CA ASP A 77 2.74 -18.83 4.75
C ASP A 77 2.71 -19.16 6.26
N GLY A 78 1.53 -19.22 6.89
CA GLY A 78 1.34 -19.64 8.27
C GLY A 78 1.64 -18.57 9.32
N LEU A 79 1.57 -17.28 8.98
CA LEU A 79 1.81 -16.21 9.96
C LEU A 79 0.58 -16.00 10.87
N ASP A 80 0.81 -15.86 12.18
CA ASP A 80 -0.24 -15.54 13.18
C ASP A 80 -0.66 -14.06 13.19
N GLU A 81 0.16 -13.21 12.55
CA GLU A 81 -0.07 -11.78 12.38
C GLU A 81 0.31 -11.37 10.96
N ILE A 82 -0.44 -10.43 10.40
CA ILE A 82 -0.08 -9.79 9.13
C ILE A 82 0.48 -8.40 9.36
N SER A 83 1.40 -7.98 8.51
CA SER A 83 1.92 -6.61 8.50
C SER A 83 1.22 -5.75 7.47
N ILE A 84 1.11 -4.46 7.77
CA ILE A 84 0.60 -3.41 6.90
C ILE A 84 1.65 -2.33 6.86
N THR A 85 1.95 -1.85 5.66
CA THR A 85 3.10 -1.01 5.37
C THR A 85 2.66 0.23 4.60
N ILE A 86 3.08 1.42 5.04
CA ILE A 86 3.09 2.63 4.21
C ILE A 86 4.49 2.79 3.66
N HIS A 87 4.62 2.81 2.35
CA HIS A 87 5.89 2.97 1.66
C HIS A 87 5.78 3.98 0.53
N GLY A 88 6.91 4.50 0.07
CA GLY A 88 6.97 5.37 -1.10
C GLY A 88 6.58 4.64 -2.39
N LEU A 89 5.96 5.36 -3.33
CA LEU A 89 5.89 4.89 -4.72
C LEU A 89 7.29 4.93 -5.32
N ALA A 90 7.64 3.87 -6.06
CA ALA A 90 8.92 3.71 -6.72
C ALA A 90 8.72 3.18 -8.14
N LYS A 91 9.79 3.20 -8.94
CA LYS A 91 9.75 2.71 -10.31
C LYS A 91 9.31 1.25 -10.35
N GLU A 92 9.70 0.40 -9.41
CA GLU A 92 9.21 -0.99 -9.33
C GLU A 92 8.16 -1.17 -8.23
N ILE A 93 7.23 -2.11 -8.43
CA ILE A 93 6.09 -2.36 -7.55
C ILE A 93 6.59 -2.70 -6.14
N ASP A 94 6.09 -1.96 -5.15
CA ASP A 94 6.38 -2.13 -3.72
C ASP A 94 7.87 -2.17 -3.34
N THR A 95 8.69 -1.40 -4.06
CA THR A 95 10.15 -1.29 -3.81
C THR A 95 10.56 0.02 -3.12
N GLY A 96 9.61 0.92 -2.87
CA GLY A 96 9.91 2.20 -2.24
C GLY A 96 10.22 2.08 -0.75
N LYS A 97 10.80 3.16 -0.21
CA LYS A 97 11.20 3.28 1.20
C LYS A 97 9.99 3.06 2.12
N VAL A 98 10.14 2.24 3.15
CA VAL A 98 9.08 1.94 4.13
C VAL A 98 9.05 3.00 5.22
N PHE A 99 7.99 3.81 5.27
CA PHE A 99 7.80 4.89 6.25
C PHE A 99 7.23 4.39 7.57
N LEU A 100 6.14 3.64 7.50
CA LEU A 100 5.46 3.11 8.68
C LEU A 100 5.08 1.66 8.46
N GLU A 101 5.09 0.88 9.54
CA GLU A 101 4.61 -0.48 9.56
C GLU A 101 3.83 -0.72 10.85
N THR A 102 2.76 -1.49 10.77
CA THR A 102 2.00 -2.00 11.90
C THR A 102 1.63 -3.47 11.65
N LYS A 103 1.21 -4.17 12.70
CA LYS A 103 0.76 -5.55 12.62
C LYS A 103 -0.64 -5.70 13.19
N ILE A 104 -1.39 -6.64 12.64
CA ILE A 104 -2.66 -7.08 13.23
C ILE A 104 -2.69 -8.59 13.34
N LYS A 105 -3.38 -9.09 14.37
CA LYS A 105 -3.70 -10.51 14.49
C LYS A 105 -4.70 -10.94 13.43
N LEU A 106 -4.61 -12.20 13.03
CA LEU A 106 -5.64 -12.82 12.18
C LEU A 106 -7.00 -12.84 12.87
N SER A 107 -8.06 -12.76 12.08
CA SER A 107 -9.43 -13.02 12.53
C SER A 107 -9.90 -14.40 12.04
N HIS A 108 -11.16 -14.73 12.33
CA HIS A 108 -11.78 -16.01 12.01
C HIS A 108 -12.07 -16.22 10.51
N SER A 109 -11.77 -15.26 9.63
CA SER A 109 -11.76 -15.48 8.18
C SER A 109 -10.78 -14.56 7.43
N LEU A 110 -10.48 -14.89 6.17
CA LEU A 110 -9.68 -14.04 5.28
C LEU A 110 -10.41 -12.71 5.04
N PHE A 111 -11.73 -12.77 4.87
CA PHE A 111 -12.57 -11.58 4.72
C PHE A 111 -12.49 -10.67 5.94
N GLU A 112 -12.64 -11.23 7.14
CA GLU A 112 -12.61 -10.48 8.38
C GLU A 112 -11.23 -9.91 8.67
N THR A 113 -10.17 -10.69 8.43
CA THR A 113 -8.79 -10.20 8.51
C THR A 113 -8.56 -9.05 7.53
N SER A 114 -9.09 -9.16 6.30
CA SER A 114 -8.99 -8.08 5.30
C SER A 114 -9.75 -6.82 5.73
N ARG A 115 -10.91 -6.97 6.36
CA ARG A 115 -11.70 -5.84 6.91
C ARG A 115 -10.94 -5.13 8.02
N LEU A 116 -10.36 -5.89 8.96
CA LEU A 116 -9.54 -5.35 10.04
C LEU A 116 -8.28 -4.66 9.49
N ALA A 117 -7.63 -5.26 8.49
CA ALA A 117 -6.46 -4.67 7.84
C ALA A 117 -6.78 -3.33 7.20
N LYS A 118 -7.91 -3.21 6.50
CA LYS A 118 -8.34 -1.92 5.91
C LYS A 118 -8.61 -0.86 6.98
N ARG A 119 -9.19 -1.25 8.12
CA ARG A 119 -9.39 -0.33 9.25
C ARG A 119 -8.07 0.13 9.83
N GLU A 120 -7.14 -0.79 10.05
CA GLU A 120 -5.81 -0.46 10.56
C GLU A 120 -5.00 0.38 9.57
N SER A 121 -5.10 0.11 8.27
CA SER A 121 -4.54 0.95 7.20
C SER A 121 -4.99 2.41 7.30
N ALA A 122 -6.26 2.67 7.66
CA ALA A 122 -6.75 4.04 7.86
C ALA A 122 -6.15 4.70 9.11
N HIS A 123 -5.95 3.95 10.20
CA HIS A 123 -5.25 4.46 11.40
C HIS A 123 -3.78 4.75 11.12
N LEU A 124 -3.10 3.86 10.40
CA LEU A 124 -1.72 4.03 9.99
C LEU A 124 -1.57 5.24 9.06
N LEU A 125 -2.51 5.43 8.13
CA LEU A 125 -2.55 6.62 7.26
C LEU A 125 -2.74 7.90 8.07
N LYS A 126 -3.66 7.90 9.03
CA LYS A 126 -3.85 9.06 9.92
C LYS A 126 -2.54 9.41 10.63
N LYS A 127 -1.83 8.41 11.17
CA LYS A 127 -0.52 8.62 11.81
C LYS A 127 0.50 9.21 10.84
N PHE A 128 0.54 8.72 9.60
CA PHE A 128 1.41 9.27 8.56
C PHE A 128 1.09 10.75 8.27
N LEU A 129 -0.19 11.07 8.08
CA LEU A 129 -0.64 12.42 7.70
C LEU A 129 -0.51 13.45 8.81
N LEU A 130 -0.50 13.04 10.08
CA LEU A 130 -0.31 13.96 11.20
C LEU A 130 1.10 14.54 11.28
N ASP A 131 2.10 13.86 10.71
CA ASP A 131 3.50 14.28 10.78
C ASP A 131 4.30 13.79 9.56
N VAL A 132 3.91 14.26 8.38
CA VAL A 132 4.41 13.74 7.09
C VAL A 132 5.92 13.92 6.95
N GLU A 133 6.44 15.10 7.30
CA GLU A 133 7.86 15.44 7.18
C GLU A 133 8.71 14.53 8.06
N SER A 134 8.39 14.45 9.35
CA SER A 134 9.05 13.56 10.30
C SER A 134 8.99 12.10 9.87
N ASN A 135 7.85 11.61 9.37
CA ASN A 135 7.72 10.22 8.91
C ASN A 135 8.58 9.94 7.66
N ILE A 136 8.79 10.93 6.79
CA ILE A 136 9.66 10.81 5.61
C ILE A 136 11.15 10.92 5.99
N GLU A 137 11.48 11.69 7.02
CA GLU A 137 12.86 11.83 7.53
C GLU A 137 13.28 10.63 8.38
N ASN A 138 12.48 10.27 9.39
CA ASN A 138 12.75 9.21 10.38
C ASN A 138 12.52 7.79 9.84
N THR A 139 12.67 7.61 8.54
CA THR A 139 12.32 6.36 7.92
C THR A 139 13.18 5.22 8.46
N ILE A 140 12.58 4.05 8.62
CA ILE A 140 13.33 2.83 8.84
C ILE A 140 14.26 2.66 7.63
N GLU A 141 15.58 2.83 7.81
CA GLU A 141 16.57 2.62 6.75
C GLU A 141 16.55 1.15 6.31
N ARG A 142 15.63 0.83 5.42
CA ARG A 142 15.59 -0.41 4.66
C ARG A 142 15.41 -0.01 3.21
N LYS A 143 16.51 0.41 2.57
CA LYS A 143 16.61 0.29 1.12
C LYS A 143 16.75 -1.20 0.85
N PHE A 144 15.66 -1.84 0.46
CA PHE A 144 15.74 -3.21 -0.07
C PHE A 144 16.49 -3.14 -1.40
N LEU A 145 17.43 -4.05 -1.61
CA LEU A 145 17.95 -4.26 -2.96
C LEU A 145 16.79 -4.82 -3.79
N SER A 146 16.75 -4.51 -5.09
CA SER A 146 15.70 -5.00 -6.00
C SER A 146 15.54 -6.52 -5.94
N ASP A 147 16.65 -7.21 -5.68
CA ASP A 147 16.74 -8.67 -5.70
C ASP A 147 16.15 -9.32 -4.43
N ASP A 148 15.89 -8.54 -3.39
CA ASP A 148 15.25 -9.00 -2.14
C ASP A 148 13.71 -9.01 -2.24
N VAL A 149 13.15 -8.44 -3.31
CA VAL A 149 11.71 -8.22 -3.47
C VAL A 149 11.04 -9.45 -4.08
N ILE A 150 10.14 -10.07 -3.32
CA ILE A 150 9.36 -11.22 -3.77
C ILE A 150 8.00 -10.73 -4.25
N LEU A 151 7.89 -10.55 -5.56
CA LEU A 151 6.64 -10.14 -6.20
C LEU A 151 5.64 -11.31 -6.27
N ARG A 152 4.69 -11.34 -5.34
CA ARG A 152 3.61 -12.32 -5.31
C ARG A 152 2.58 -12.03 -6.40
N LYS A 153 2.05 -13.11 -7.00
CA LYS A 153 0.97 -13.06 -8.00
C LYS A 153 -0.36 -13.43 -7.34
N PHE A 154 -1.45 -13.36 -8.11
CA PHE A 154 -2.70 -13.98 -7.68
C PHE A 154 -2.48 -15.48 -7.44
N PRO A 155 -3.04 -16.06 -6.35
CA PRO A 155 -2.93 -17.47 -6.09
C PRO A 155 -3.66 -18.27 -7.17
N ASN A 156 -3.05 -19.37 -7.58
CA ASN A 156 -3.63 -20.29 -8.54
C ASN A 156 -4.69 -21.19 -7.87
N LYS A 157 -5.42 -21.98 -8.68
CA LYS A 157 -6.50 -22.85 -8.18
C LYS A 157 -6.02 -23.87 -7.13
N LYS A 158 -4.79 -24.38 -7.26
CA LYS A 158 -4.22 -25.34 -6.30
C LYS A 158 -3.95 -24.66 -4.97
N GLU A 159 -3.32 -23.50 -4.97
CA GLU A 159 -3.01 -22.71 -3.77
C GLU A 159 -4.28 -22.29 -3.03
N VAL A 160 -5.33 -21.84 -3.76
CA VAL A 160 -6.62 -21.53 -3.15
C VAL A 160 -7.26 -22.78 -2.52
N LYS A 161 -7.16 -23.95 -3.17
CA LYS A 161 -7.70 -25.21 -2.64
C LYS A 161 -6.95 -25.65 -1.38
N GLU A 162 -5.63 -25.50 -1.36
CA GLU A 162 -4.80 -25.80 -0.18
C GLU A 162 -5.10 -24.84 0.97
N PHE A 163 -5.18 -23.54 0.68
CA PHE A 163 -5.55 -22.53 1.65
C PHE A 163 -6.88 -22.88 2.35
N LYS A 164 -7.92 -23.23 1.58
CA LYS A 164 -9.23 -23.60 2.13
C LYS A 164 -9.24 -24.87 2.98
N LYS A 165 -8.26 -25.77 2.80
CA LYS A 165 -8.14 -26.98 3.64
C LYS A 165 -7.53 -26.67 4.99
N ILE A 166 -6.49 -25.82 4.99
CA ILE A 166 -5.71 -25.48 6.18
C ILE A 166 -6.45 -24.44 7.02
N HIS A 167 -7.01 -23.45 6.32
CA HIS A 167 -7.67 -22.32 6.93
C HIS A 167 -9.17 -22.48 6.74
N ARG A 168 -9.91 -22.69 7.84
CA ARG A 168 -11.39 -22.61 7.89
C ARG A 168 -11.91 -21.17 7.70
N LEU A 169 -11.13 -20.35 7.00
CA LEU A 169 -11.25 -18.91 6.85
C LEU A 169 -11.99 -18.59 5.54
N VAL A 170 -13.21 -19.08 5.36
CA VAL A 170 -14.11 -18.68 4.27
C VAL A 170 -15.45 -18.29 4.84
#